data_AF-A0A6G1ITR1-F1
#
_entry.id   AF-A0A6G1ITR1-F1
#
_cell.length_a   1.000
_cell.length_b   1.000
_cell.length_c   1.000
_cell.angle_alpha   90.00
_cell.angle_beta   90.00
_cell.angle_gamma   90.00
#
_symmetry.space_group_name_H-M   'P 1'
#
loop_
_entity.id
_entity.type
_entity.pdbx_description
1 polymer ?
#
loop_
_entity_poly.entity_id
_entity_poly.type
_entity_poly.pdbx_seq_one_letter_code
_entity_poly.pdbx_strand_id
1 'polypeptide(L)'
;MNIPIPTTGALTSTSRIKSVVSSCCSAEVPTRSQRKPLDLQEAADIKTGTLWTTTSSSTSAFDLRFASHVRKKYDHVGKALFEDANAWVALAEIFTNDLHGPSSSGTYLIVDTLDECAVDLLKLLDFIVKQSSASPRVKWIVSSSNRPNIEERLAKAGHRIGLSLELNTESVSTAVSVFIQQKVHRLSQDKKYDNRTRETVQHHLFSNADGTFLWVALVYQNLKEVPRRNVLKKLNAFPPGRNSLYNQMMQQVSDSDDADVCKEILGLAAIVYQLITLEELVALVEQLKDVADDPGSIQEIIGHCGSFLTLRNNIVYLMHQSAKDFLITEASKDIFPSGKEEAH
;
A
#
# COMPACT_ATOMS: atom_id res chain seq x y z
N MET A 1 31.65 28.09 -26.56
CA MET A 1 30.18 28.30 -26.66
C MET A 1 29.54 27.18 -25.88
N ASN A 2 29.15 27.48 -24.64
CA ASN A 2 28.50 26.54 -23.72
C ASN A 2 27.00 26.57 -23.97
N ILE A 3 26.41 25.40 -24.18
CA ILE A 3 24.95 25.19 -24.20
C ILE A 3 24.61 24.56 -22.85
N PRO A 4 23.72 25.14 -22.02
CA PRO A 4 23.39 24.59 -20.72
C PRO A 4 22.39 23.43 -20.82
N ILE A 5 22.61 22.42 -19.99
CA ILE A 5 21.77 21.25 -19.72
C ILE A 5 20.57 21.71 -18.86
N PRO A 6 19.31 21.30 -19.13
CA PRO A 6 18.19 21.61 -18.24
C PRO A 6 18.22 20.72 -17.00
N THR A 7 18.33 21.36 -15.84
CA THR A 7 18.18 20.77 -14.51
C THR A 7 16.71 20.55 -14.15
N THR A 8 16.42 19.35 -13.62
CA THR A 8 15.40 19.00 -12.61
C THR A 8 13.99 19.64 -12.68
N GLY A 9 12.99 18.83 -13.01
CA GLY A 9 11.57 19.10 -12.79
C GLY A 9 10.92 18.00 -11.96
N ALA A 10 10.59 18.30 -10.70
CA ALA A 10 9.92 17.41 -9.77
C ALA A 10 8.55 16.95 -10.29
N LEU A 11 8.38 15.64 -10.49
CA LEU A 11 7.09 15.03 -10.81
C LEU A 11 6.27 14.90 -9.51
N THR A 12 5.19 15.66 -9.43
CA THR A 12 4.32 15.78 -8.25
C THR A 12 3.05 14.91 -8.40
N SER A 13 2.40 14.63 -7.26
CA SER A 13 1.18 13.80 -7.05
C SER A 13 -0.02 14.09 -7.98
N THR A 14 0.00 15.14 -8.80
CA THR A 14 -0.95 15.32 -9.92
C THR A 14 -0.91 14.16 -10.91
N SER A 15 0.21 13.40 -10.98
CA SER A 15 0.35 12.21 -11.82
C SER A 15 -0.58 11.05 -11.45
N ARG A 16 -0.97 10.87 -10.17
CA ARG A 16 -1.89 9.79 -9.77
C ARG A 16 -3.34 10.09 -10.13
N ILE A 17 -3.80 11.34 -9.99
CA ILE A 17 -5.13 11.75 -10.45
C ILE A 17 -5.17 11.80 -11.98
N LYS A 18 -4.07 12.25 -12.62
CA LYS A 18 -3.92 12.17 -14.08
C LYS A 18 -3.91 10.74 -14.59
N SER A 19 -3.34 9.76 -13.88
CA SER A 19 -3.37 8.34 -14.26
C SER A 19 -4.77 7.73 -14.12
N VAL A 20 -5.47 8.00 -13.01
CA VAL A 20 -6.86 7.56 -12.78
C VAL A 20 -7.84 8.16 -13.80
N VAL A 21 -7.62 9.39 -14.25
CA VAL A 21 -8.44 10.04 -15.29
C VAL A 21 -7.97 9.68 -16.70
N SER A 22 -6.67 9.47 -16.93
CA SER A 22 -6.12 9.03 -18.24
C SER A 22 -6.55 7.61 -18.59
N SER A 23 -6.67 6.71 -17.61
CA SER A 23 -7.23 5.37 -17.84
C SER A 23 -8.71 5.45 -18.25
N CYS A 24 -9.51 6.32 -17.61
CA CYS A 24 -10.89 6.61 -18.03
C CYS A 24 -10.98 7.28 -19.43
N CYS A 25 -9.92 7.92 -19.92
CA CYS A 25 -9.91 8.71 -21.14
C CYS A 25 -9.14 8.07 -22.32
N SER A 26 -8.50 6.92 -22.14
CA SER A 26 -7.75 6.23 -23.21
C SER A 26 -8.58 5.20 -23.97
N ALA A 27 -9.84 4.96 -23.58
CA ALA A 27 -10.79 4.22 -24.40
C ALA A 27 -11.10 5.04 -25.67
N GLU A 28 -10.50 4.67 -26.79
CA GLU A 28 -10.83 5.19 -28.11
C GLU A 28 -12.36 5.15 -28.31
N VAL A 29 -12.95 6.30 -28.61
CA VAL A 29 -14.37 6.44 -28.92
C VAL A 29 -14.64 5.72 -30.24
N PRO A 30 -15.40 4.59 -30.29
CA PRO A 30 -15.81 4.04 -31.56
C PRO A 30 -16.84 4.98 -32.17
N THR A 31 -16.69 5.27 -33.45
CA THR A 31 -17.67 6.04 -34.22
C THR A 31 -19.05 5.39 -34.18
N ARG A 32 -20.07 6.25 -34.32
CA ARG A 32 -21.49 6.17 -33.92
C ARG A 32 -22.34 4.94 -34.32
N SER A 33 -21.80 3.80 -34.76
CA SER A 33 -22.61 2.62 -35.16
C SER A 33 -22.31 1.27 -34.49
N GLN A 34 -21.37 1.17 -33.54
CA GLN A 34 -21.18 -0.08 -32.78
C GLN A 34 -21.25 0.18 -31.26
N ARG A 35 -22.44 0.04 -30.67
CA ARG A 35 -22.57 -0.09 -29.21
C ARG A 35 -22.19 -1.51 -28.82
N LYS A 36 -21.03 -1.69 -28.19
CA LYS A 36 -20.85 -2.73 -27.18
C LYS A 36 -20.96 -2.08 -25.79
N PRO A 37 -21.55 -2.76 -24.79
CA PRO A 37 -21.59 -2.24 -23.43
C PRO A 37 -20.15 -2.01 -22.95
N LEU A 38 -19.90 -0.85 -22.32
CA LEU A 38 -18.62 -0.56 -21.66
C LEU A 38 -18.27 -1.75 -20.77
N ASP A 39 -17.06 -2.27 -20.94
CA ASP A 39 -16.55 -3.38 -20.17
C ASP A 39 -16.38 -2.91 -18.72
N LEU A 40 -17.11 -3.54 -17.79
CA LEU A 40 -17.14 -3.19 -16.36
C LEU A 40 -15.78 -3.48 -15.67
N GLN A 41 -14.81 -4.00 -16.42
CA GLN A 41 -13.46 -4.32 -15.99
C GLN A 41 -12.57 -3.08 -15.80
N GLU A 42 -12.63 -2.08 -16.69
CA GLU A 42 -11.77 -0.86 -16.58
C GLU A 42 -12.18 0.07 -15.43
N ALA A 43 -13.47 0.08 -15.06
CA ALA A 43 -13.93 0.80 -13.87
C ALA A 43 -13.49 0.10 -12.56
N ALA A 44 -13.15 -1.19 -12.63
CA ALA A 44 -12.66 -1.94 -11.48
C ALA A 44 -11.17 -1.66 -11.17
N ASP A 45 -10.38 -1.27 -12.16
CA ASP A 45 -8.93 -0.99 -12.00
C ASP A 45 -8.62 0.33 -11.27
N ILE A 46 -9.65 1.15 -11.03
CA ILE A 46 -9.57 2.32 -10.13
C ILE A 46 -9.34 1.89 -8.66
N LYS A 47 -9.55 0.62 -8.31
CA LYS A 47 -9.45 0.12 -6.92
C LYS A 47 -8.04 -0.13 -6.39
N THR A 48 -6.98 -0.01 -7.18
CA THR A 48 -5.64 -0.52 -6.78
C THR A 48 -4.62 0.56 -6.40
N GLY A 49 -5.01 1.84 -6.39
CA GLY A 49 -4.14 2.98 -6.07
C GLY A 49 -4.59 3.76 -4.84
N THR A 50 -4.66 3.11 -3.67
CA THR A 50 -4.71 3.73 -2.33
C THR A 50 -5.55 5.01 -2.20
N LEU A 51 -6.77 5.02 -2.70
CA LEU A 51 -7.78 6.01 -2.35
C LEU A 51 -9.15 5.43 -2.65
N TRP A 52 -9.97 5.25 -1.61
CA TRP A 52 -11.40 4.89 -1.64
C TRP A 52 -11.76 3.40 -1.79
N THR A 53 -12.16 2.78 -0.69
CA THR A 53 -13.06 1.62 -0.70
C THR A 53 -14.38 1.98 -0.03
N THR A 54 -15.43 2.23 -0.81
CA THR A 54 -16.80 2.34 -0.30
C THR A 54 -17.41 0.95 -0.17
N THR A 55 -17.57 0.47 1.07
CA THR A 55 -18.24 -0.80 1.38
C THR A 55 -19.74 -0.57 1.57
N SER A 56 -20.49 -0.52 0.46
CA SER A 56 -21.94 -0.75 0.49
C SER A 56 -22.41 -1.32 -0.84
N SER A 57 -23.54 -2.02 -0.86
CA SER A 57 -24.25 -2.50 -2.05
C SER A 57 -24.71 -1.40 -3.02
N SER A 58 -24.23 -0.16 -2.84
CA SER A 58 -24.50 1.04 -3.64
C SER A 58 -23.26 1.59 -4.36
N THR A 59 -22.12 0.86 -4.38
CA THR A 59 -20.86 1.29 -5.02
C THR A 59 -21.10 1.79 -6.45
N SER A 60 -21.89 1.08 -7.25
CA SER A 60 -22.20 1.49 -8.63
C SER A 60 -22.95 2.83 -8.74
N ALA A 61 -23.85 3.14 -7.80
CA ALA A 61 -24.62 4.39 -7.83
C ALA A 61 -23.82 5.60 -7.31
N PHE A 62 -22.89 5.38 -6.38
CA PHE A 62 -21.95 6.41 -5.96
C PHE A 62 -20.96 6.73 -7.10
N ASP A 63 -20.35 5.70 -7.68
CA ASP A 63 -19.37 5.85 -8.76
C ASP A 63 -19.95 6.55 -9.99
N LEU A 64 -21.18 6.19 -10.39
CA LEU A 64 -21.86 6.82 -11.53
C LEU A 64 -22.22 8.29 -11.26
N ARG A 65 -22.59 8.66 -10.03
CA ARG A 65 -22.90 10.05 -9.66
C ARG A 65 -21.64 10.89 -9.59
N PHE A 66 -20.59 10.37 -8.95
CA PHE A 66 -19.30 11.03 -8.89
C PHE A 66 -18.75 11.27 -10.30
N ALA A 67 -18.77 10.23 -11.16
CA ALA A 67 -18.39 10.35 -12.56
C ALA A 67 -19.23 11.39 -13.32
N SER A 68 -20.54 11.47 -13.05
CA SER A 68 -21.40 12.50 -13.64
C SER A 68 -21.01 13.91 -13.18
N HIS A 69 -20.65 14.10 -11.90
CA HIS A 69 -20.20 15.39 -11.39
C HIS A 69 -18.86 15.81 -11.99
N VAL A 70 -17.93 14.85 -12.12
CA VAL A 70 -16.64 15.05 -12.80
C VAL A 70 -16.87 15.45 -14.26
N ARG A 71 -17.64 14.66 -15.01
CA ARG A 71 -17.92 14.89 -16.43
C ARG A 71 -18.58 16.24 -16.67
N LYS A 72 -19.57 16.61 -15.84
CA LYS A 72 -20.24 17.91 -15.95
C LYS A 72 -19.25 19.08 -15.88
N LYS A 73 -18.23 19.03 -15.00
CA LYS A 73 -17.21 20.08 -14.96
C LYS A 73 -16.17 19.95 -16.06
N TYR A 74 -15.76 18.73 -16.38
CA TYR A 74 -14.76 18.46 -17.40
C TYR A 74 -15.25 18.88 -18.80
N ASP A 75 -16.51 18.66 -19.14
CA ASP A 75 -17.08 19.04 -20.43
C ASP A 75 -17.02 20.56 -20.69
N HIS A 76 -16.90 21.38 -19.63
CA HIS A 76 -16.82 22.84 -19.73
C HIS A 76 -15.37 23.38 -19.71
N VAL A 77 -14.49 22.79 -18.90
CA VAL A 77 -13.13 23.31 -18.64
C VAL A 77 -12.04 22.48 -19.33
N GLY A 78 -12.36 21.25 -19.71
CA GLY A 78 -11.43 20.30 -20.31
C GLY A 78 -10.31 19.88 -19.35
N LYS A 79 -9.19 19.45 -19.93
CA LYS A 79 -8.02 18.92 -19.21
C LYS A 79 -7.44 19.88 -18.16
N ALA A 80 -7.52 21.19 -18.42
CA ALA A 80 -7.04 22.22 -17.51
C ALA A 80 -7.72 22.20 -16.12
N LEU A 81 -8.89 21.55 -16.01
CA LEU A 81 -9.61 21.39 -14.74
C LEU A 81 -8.78 20.67 -13.66
N PHE A 82 -7.88 19.77 -14.09
CA PHE A 82 -7.02 18.96 -13.22
C PHE A 82 -5.54 19.31 -13.39
N GLU A 83 -5.25 20.45 -13.99
CA GLU A 83 -3.90 20.99 -14.13
C GLU A 83 -3.74 22.18 -13.15
N ASP A 84 -2.53 22.31 -12.58
CA ASP A 84 -2.09 23.42 -11.73
C ASP A 84 -2.84 23.63 -10.38
N ALA A 85 -2.65 24.81 -9.78
CA ALA A 85 -3.08 25.17 -8.43
C ALA A 85 -4.60 25.11 -8.18
N ASN A 86 -5.41 25.05 -9.24
CA ASN A 86 -6.88 25.01 -9.16
C ASN A 86 -7.45 23.59 -9.10
N ALA A 87 -6.63 22.55 -9.34
CA ALA A 87 -7.08 21.16 -9.35
C ALA A 87 -7.74 20.77 -8.02
N TRP A 88 -7.16 21.18 -6.89
CA TRP A 88 -7.74 20.93 -5.56
C TRP A 88 -9.13 21.55 -5.40
N VAL A 89 -9.30 22.80 -5.82
CA VAL A 89 -10.58 23.53 -5.70
C VAL A 89 -11.66 22.83 -6.52
N ALA A 90 -11.33 22.47 -7.76
CA ALA A 90 -12.23 21.74 -8.64
C ALA A 90 -12.68 20.40 -8.04
N LEU A 91 -11.72 19.62 -7.53
CA LEU A 91 -11.96 18.33 -6.89
C LEU A 91 -12.77 18.45 -5.60
N ALA A 92 -12.39 19.38 -4.71
CA ALA A 92 -13.09 19.61 -3.45
C ALA A 92 -14.56 20.00 -3.69
N GLU A 93 -14.84 20.81 -4.72
CA GLU A 93 -16.21 21.15 -5.10
C GLU A 93 -16.98 19.96 -5.68
N ILE A 94 -16.36 19.16 -6.56
CA ILE A 94 -16.98 17.95 -7.11
C ILE A 94 -17.35 17.00 -5.97
N PHE A 95 -16.40 16.70 -5.08
CA PHE A 95 -16.62 15.85 -3.92
C PHE A 95 -17.69 16.43 -3.00
N THR A 96 -17.67 17.73 -2.71
CA THR A 96 -18.71 18.36 -1.89
C THR A 96 -20.09 18.15 -2.51
N ASN A 97 -20.25 18.42 -3.80
CA ASN A 97 -21.55 18.24 -4.47
C ASN A 97 -22.03 16.79 -4.42
N ASP A 98 -21.12 15.83 -4.52
CA ASP A 98 -21.47 14.42 -4.43
C ASP A 98 -21.87 14.01 -3.01
N LEU A 99 -21.14 14.46 -1.99
CA LEU A 99 -21.42 14.21 -0.56
C LEU A 99 -22.70 14.87 -0.06
N HIS A 100 -23.09 16.00 -0.64
CA HIS A 100 -24.32 16.74 -0.33
C HIS A 100 -25.47 16.39 -1.28
N GLY A 101 -25.20 15.57 -2.30
CA GLY A 101 -26.21 15.14 -3.26
C GLY A 101 -27.32 14.33 -2.60
N PRO A 102 -28.47 14.17 -3.28
CA PRO A 102 -29.58 13.37 -2.78
C PRO A 102 -29.18 11.88 -2.74
N SER A 103 -28.58 11.43 -1.65
CA SER A 103 -28.49 10.02 -1.28
C SER A 103 -29.57 9.69 -0.25
N SER A 104 -30.23 8.54 -0.44
CA SER A 104 -31.22 8.00 0.49
C SER A 104 -30.58 7.26 1.68
N SER A 105 -29.30 6.90 1.58
CA SER A 105 -28.55 6.21 2.63
C SER A 105 -27.35 7.04 3.11
N GLY A 106 -26.98 6.85 4.38
CA GLY A 106 -25.72 7.39 4.92
C GLY A 106 -24.51 6.76 4.22
N THR A 107 -23.43 7.53 4.13
CA THR A 107 -22.19 7.16 3.44
C THR A 107 -21.05 7.06 4.45
N TYR A 108 -20.24 6.00 4.36
CA TYR A 108 -19.01 5.86 5.12
C TYR A 108 -17.82 6.10 4.18
N LEU A 109 -16.94 7.02 4.57
CA LEU A 109 -15.70 7.29 3.85
C LEU A 109 -14.53 6.85 4.72
N ILE A 110 -13.70 5.97 4.18
CA ILE A 110 -12.51 5.45 4.83
C ILE A 110 -11.31 6.08 4.15
N VAL A 111 -10.52 6.82 4.92
CA VAL A 111 -9.22 7.33 4.51
C VAL A 111 -8.17 6.55 5.27
N ASP A 112 -7.49 5.66 4.56
CA ASP A 112 -6.41 4.88 5.13
C ASP A 112 -5.08 5.63 5.01
N THR A 113 -4.20 5.47 6.00
CA THR A 113 -2.82 5.99 6.05
C THR A 113 -2.69 7.47 5.64
N LEU A 114 -3.52 8.35 6.23
CA LEU A 114 -3.61 9.76 5.86
C LEU A 114 -2.24 10.49 5.89
N ASP A 115 -1.33 10.10 6.77
CA ASP A 115 0.00 10.68 6.90
C ASP A 115 0.96 10.39 5.73
N GLU A 116 0.62 9.44 4.84
CA GLU A 116 1.32 9.22 3.56
C GLU A 116 0.98 10.29 2.51
N CYS A 117 0.01 11.17 2.81
CA CYS A 117 -0.32 12.31 1.96
C CYS A 117 0.82 13.37 2.00
N ALA A 118 1.73 13.29 1.03
CA ALA A 118 2.91 14.15 0.97
C ALA A 118 2.60 15.62 0.58
N VAL A 119 1.53 15.86 -0.17
CA VAL A 119 1.17 17.19 -0.72
C VAL A 119 -0.25 17.52 -0.32
N ASP A 120 -0.50 18.78 0.05
CA ASP A 120 -1.84 19.30 0.35
C ASP A 120 -2.61 18.59 1.48
N LEU A 121 -1.91 17.82 2.34
CA LEU A 121 -2.47 17.17 3.53
C LEU A 121 -3.31 18.12 4.40
N LEU A 122 -2.84 19.35 4.61
CA LEU A 122 -3.59 20.35 5.38
C LEU A 122 -4.92 20.72 4.70
N LYS A 123 -4.94 20.84 3.37
CA LYS A 123 -6.17 21.12 2.62
C LYS A 123 -7.15 19.96 2.73
N LEU A 124 -6.65 18.72 2.67
CA LEU A 124 -7.46 17.51 2.85
C LEU A 124 -8.02 17.41 4.27
N LEU A 125 -7.22 17.68 5.29
CA LEU A 125 -7.66 17.73 6.68
C LEU A 125 -8.76 18.77 6.90
N ASP A 126 -8.54 19.99 6.43
CA ASP A 126 -9.50 21.08 6.56
C ASP A 126 -10.81 20.74 5.80
N PHE A 127 -10.72 20.05 4.67
CA PHE A 127 -11.88 19.53 3.95
C PHE A 127 -12.63 18.46 4.75
N ILE A 128 -11.95 17.45 5.27
CA ILE A 128 -12.56 16.37 6.08
C ILE A 128 -13.29 16.98 7.29
N VAL A 129 -12.62 17.88 8.03
CA VAL A 129 -13.19 18.58 9.18
C VAL A 129 -14.44 19.37 8.78
N LYS A 130 -14.37 20.16 7.69
CA LYS A 130 -15.52 20.92 7.19
C LYS A 130 -16.69 20.01 6.83
N GLN A 131 -16.44 18.94 6.06
CA GLN A 131 -17.51 18.05 5.60
C GLN A 131 -18.10 17.18 6.71
N SER A 132 -17.29 16.79 7.70
CA SER A 132 -17.77 16.05 8.87
C SER A 132 -18.87 16.80 9.63
N SER A 133 -18.81 18.14 9.60
CA SER A 133 -19.77 19.00 10.27
C SER A 133 -20.92 19.43 9.34
N ALA A 134 -20.66 19.56 8.04
CA ALA A 134 -21.63 20.00 7.05
C ALA A 134 -22.63 18.89 6.62
N SER A 135 -22.24 17.61 6.66
CA SER A 135 -23.09 16.51 6.20
C SER A 135 -23.22 15.42 7.27
N PRO A 136 -24.32 15.39 8.06
CA PRO A 136 -24.53 14.39 9.11
C PRO A 136 -24.73 12.96 8.56
N ARG A 137 -24.94 12.83 7.25
CA ARG A 137 -25.09 11.55 6.55
C ARG A 137 -23.74 10.92 6.20
N VAL A 138 -22.65 11.69 6.25
CA VAL A 138 -21.31 11.22 5.92
C VAL A 138 -20.53 10.94 7.20
N LYS A 139 -20.09 9.70 7.37
CA LYS A 139 -19.24 9.28 8.48
C LYS A 139 -17.84 9.03 7.97
N TRP A 140 -16.87 9.70 8.57
CA TRP A 140 -15.46 9.58 8.22
C TRP A 140 -14.76 8.63 9.18
N ILE A 141 -14.00 7.69 8.63
CA ILE A 141 -13.06 6.84 9.36
C ILE A 141 -11.69 7.16 8.78
N VAL A 142 -10.79 7.67 9.62
CA VAL A 142 -9.47 8.10 9.19
C VAL A 142 -8.42 7.38 10.02
N SER A 143 -7.50 6.68 9.37
CA SER A 143 -6.31 6.12 10.01
C SER A 143 -5.10 6.99 9.67
N SER A 144 -4.15 7.07 10.60
CA SER A 144 -2.91 7.84 10.47
C SER A 144 -1.91 7.36 11.52
N SER A 145 -0.62 7.47 11.24
CA SER A 145 0.42 7.44 12.28
C SER A 145 0.20 8.56 13.32
N ASN A 146 0.72 8.38 14.53
CA ASN A 146 0.58 9.34 15.62
C ASN A 146 1.38 10.64 15.33
N ARG A 147 0.74 11.57 14.61
CA ARG A 147 1.31 12.87 14.24
C ARG A 147 0.52 14.00 14.90
N PRO A 148 1.13 14.78 15.82
CA PRO A 148 0.42 15.82 16.57
C PRO A 148 -0.29 16.85 15.68
N ASN A 149 0.29 17.21 14.55
CA ASN A 149 -0.29 18.18 13.61
C ASN A 149 -1.57 17.65 12.93
N ILE A 150 -1.66 16.33 12.69
CA ILE A 150 -2.86 15.70 12.13
C ILE A 150 -3.94 15.64 13.20
N GLU A 151 -3.57 15.21 14.41
CA GLU A 151 -4.47 15.14 15.55
C GLU A 151 -5.08 16.50 15.91
N GLU A 152 -4.26 17.55 16.01
CA GLU A 152 -4.70 18.90 16.35
C GLU A 152 -5.71 19.44 15.32
N ARG A 153 -5.48 19.16 14.04
CA ARG A 153 -6.40 19.56 12.97
C ARG A 153 -7.71 18.79 13.02
N LEU A 154 -7.66 17.46 13.17
CA LEU A 154 -8.86 16.63 13.28
C LEU A 154 -9.67 16.90 14.55
N ALA A 155 -9.04 17.39 15.62
CA ALA A 155 -9.72 17.82 16.84
C ALA A 155 -10.73 18.97 16.62
N LYS A 156 -10.60 19.71 15.51
CA LYS A 156 -11.55 20.76 15.12
C LYS A 156 -12.88 20.20 14.60
N ALA A 157 -12.98 18.89 14.31
CA ALA A 157 -14.24 18.25 13.96
C ALA A 157 -15.14 18.14 15.20
N GLY A 158 -16.37 18.66 15.13
CA GLY A 158 -17.26 18.75 16.30
C GLY A 158 -17.67 17.41 16.92
N HIS A 159 -17.63 16.31 16.16
CA HIS A 159 -17.97 14.96 16.63
C HIS A 159 -16.87 13.97 16.22
N ARG A 160 -15.78 13.92 17.00
CA ARG A 160 -14.66 12.98 16.80
C ARG A 160 -14.62 11.95 17.93
N ILE A 161 -14.38 10.70 17.56
CA ILE A 161 -13.90 9.66 18.49
C ILE A 161 -12.49 9.32 18.05
N GLY A 162 -11.50 9.59 18.91
CA GLY A 162 -10.12 9.18 18.69
C GLY A 162 -9.89 7.79 19.24
N LEU A 163 -9.35 6.89 18.43
CA LEU A 163 -8.82 5.59 18.88
C LEU A 163 -7.32 5.61 18.69
N SER A 164 -6.56 5.53 19.78
CA SER A 164 -5.10 5.38 19.74
C SER A 164 -4.72 3.95 20.11
N LEU A 165 -4.03 3.25 19.21
CA LEU A 165 -3.55 1.90 19.50
C LEU A 165 -2.46 1.91 20.59
N GLU A 166 -1.64 2.97 20.64
CA GLU A 166 -0.59 3.16 21.66
C GLU A 166 -1.16 3.32 23.07
N LEU A 167 -2.36 3.90 23.20
CA LEU A 167 -3.02 4.05 24.50
C LEU A 167 -3.85 2.82 24.90
N ASN A 168 -4.03 1.85 23.99
CA ASN A 168 -4.84 0.65 24.21
C ASN A 168 -3.98 -0.63 24.19
N THR A 169 -2.77 -0.57 24.77
CA THR A 169 -1.76 -1.64 24.71
C THR A 169 -2.28 -3.00 25.21
N GLU A 170 -3.11 -3.04 26.25
CA GLU A 170 -3.69 -4.29 26.77
C GLU A 170 -4.66 -4.94 25.76
N SER A 171 -5.51 -4.13 25.13
CA SER A 171 -6.44 -4.61 24.08
C SER A 171 -5.67 -5.07 22.85
N VAL A 172 -4.64 -4.33 22.44
CA VAL A 172 -3.76 -4.71 21.33
C VAL A 172 -3.02 -6.01 21.64
N SER A 173 -2.43 -6.13 22.83
CA SER A 173 -1.75 -7.35 23.29
C SER A 173 -2.68 -8.55 23.29
N THR A 174 -3.92 -8.38 23.76
CA THR A 174 -4.95 -9.43 23.73
C THR A 174 -5.30 -9.82 22.30
N ALA A 175 -5.46 -8.85 21.39
CA ALA A 175 -5.75 -9.12 19.99
C ALA A 175 -4.59 -9.84 19.27
N VAL A 176 -3.35 -9.44 19.53
CA VAL A 176 -2.14 -10.13 19.04
C VAL A 176 -2.06 -11.54 19.60
N SER A 177 -2.41 -11.73 20.87
CA SER A 177 -2.46 -13.03 21.53
C SER A 177 -3.42 -14.00 20.83
N VAL A 178 -4.64 -13.54 20.53
CA VAL A 178 -5.63 -14.31 19.77
C VAL A 178 -5.11 -14.59 18.35
N PHE A 179 -4.50 -13.61 17.70
CA PHE A 179 -3.92 -13.76 16.37
C PHE A 179 -2.81 -14.83 16.33
N ILE A 180 -1.90 -14.84 17.32
CA ILE A 180 -0.86 -15.87 17.48
C ILE A 180 -1.51 -17.25 17.60
N GLN A 181 -2.48 -17.42 18.49
CA GLN A 181 -3.16 -18.69 18.69
C GLN A 181 -3.77 -19.21 17.40
N GLN A 182 -4.47 -18.35 16.65
CA GLN A 182 -5.07 -18.70 15.36
C GLN A 182 -4.02 -19.11 14.32
N LYS A 183 -2.93 -18.35 14.19
CA LYS A 183 -1.85 -18.64 13.23
C LYS A 183 -1.12 -19.93 13.56
N VAL A 184 -0.81 -20.16 14.82
CA VAL A 184 -0.16 -21.40 15.27
C VAL A 184 -1.07 -22.60 15.09
N HIS A 185 -2.37 -22.45 15.36
CA HIS A 185 -3.33 -23.52 15.12
C HIS A 185 -3.34 -23.96 13.66
N ARG A 186 -3.45 -22.99 12.72
CA ARG A 186 -3.39 -23.27 11.27
C ARG A 186 -2.06 -23.91 10.87
N LEU A 187 -0.95 -23.33 11.31
CA LEU A 187 0.39 -23.86 10.99
C LEU A 187 0.57 -25.31 11.49
N SER A 188 0.01 -25.62 12.67
CA SER A 188 0.05 -26.96 13.24
C SER A 188 -0.75 -27.97 12.44
N GLN A 189 -1.87 -27.57 11.86
CA GLN A 189 -2.66 -28.42 10.97
C GLN A 189 -1.93 -28.67 9.65
N ASP A 190 -1.47 -27.60 8.99
CA ASP A 190 -0.81 -27.65 7.69
C ASP A 190 0.49 -28.48 7.74
N LYS A 191 1.28 -28.30 8.80
CA LYS A 191 2.58 -28.94 8.97
C LYS A 191 2.55 -30.18 9.88
N LYS A 192 1.36 -30.57 10.37
CA LYS A 192 1.14 -31.70 11.28
C LYS A 192 2.06 -31.66 12.50
N TYR A 193 2.07 -30.53 13.23
CA TYR A 193 2.85 -30.39 14.47
C TYR A 193 2.30 -31.26 15.59
N ASP A 194 3.20 -31.83 16.39
CA ASP A 194 2.83 -32.40 17.68
C ASP A 194 2.58 -31.28 18.71
N ASN A 195 1.97 -31.65 19.84
CA ASN A 195 1.57 -30.68 20.86
C ASN A 195 2.78 -29.91 21.41
N ARG A 196 3.94 -30.57 21.59
CA ARG A 196 5.16 -29.94 22.08
C ARG A 196 5.68 -28.88 21.12
N THR A 197 5.73 -29.19 19.83
CA THR A 197 6.17 -28.26 18.78
C THR A 197 5.22 -27.08 18.71
N ARG A 198 3.90 -27.33 18.75
CA ARG A 198 2.87 -26.30 18.79
C ARG A 198 3.06 -25.34 19.96
N GLU A 199 3.18 -25.87 21.17
CA GLU A 199 3.37 -25.07 22.40
C GLU A 199 4.67 -24.26 22.35
N THR A 200 5.75 -24.84 21.83
CA THR A 200 7.04 -24.16 21.70
C THR A 200 6.96 -22.99 20.71
N VAL A 201 6.35 -23.21 19.54
CA VAL A 201 6.13 -22.16 18.54
C VAL A 201 5.23 -21.06 19.12
N GLN A 202 4.15 -21.45 19.79
CA GLN A 202 3.23 -20.51 20.42
C GLN A 202 3.95 -19.63 21.45
N HIS A 203 4.64 -20.23 22.41
CA HIS A 203 5.38 -19.51 23.45
C HIS A 203 6.42 -18.57 22.84
N HIS A 204 7.18 -19.03 21.84
CA HIS A 204 8.17 -18.19 21.19
C HIS A 204 7.54 -16.97 20.51
N LEU A 205 6.42 -17.14 19.78
CA LEU A 205 5.73 -16.02 19.15
C LEU A 205 5.20 -15.03 20.19
N PHE A 206 4.66 -15.52 21.31
CA PHE A 206 4.20 -14.68 22.41
C PHE A 206 5.32 -13.82 23.00
N SER A 207 6.48 -14.40 23.27
CA SER A 207 7.59 -13.69 23.92
C SER A 207 8.30 -12.67 23.01
N ASN A 208 8.21 -12.83 21.68
CA ASN A 208 9.02 -12.05 20.73
C ASN A 208 8.22 -11.07 19.86
N ALA A 209 6.89 -11.21 19.79
CA ALA A 209 6.06 -10.39 18.92
C ALA A 209 6.03 -8.90 19.30
N ASP A 210 6.30 -8.56 20.56
CA ASP A 210 6.33 -7.19 21.08
C ASP A 210 5.09 -6.38 20.64
N GLY A 211 3.91 -6.95 20.87
CA GLY A 211 2.63 -6.32 20.52
C GLY A 211 2.38 -6.11 19.02
N THR A 212 3.19 -6.69 18.13
CA THR A 212 3.17 -6.38 16.71
C THR A 212 2.63 -7.54 15.87
N PHE A 213 1.46 -7.35 15.24
CA PHE A 213 0.87 -8.33 14.30
C PHE A 213 1.80 -8.66 13.14
N LEU A 214 2.52 -7.67 12.62
CA LEU A 214 3.39 -7.82 11.46
C LEU A 214 4.54 -8.80 11.73
N TRP A 215 5.18 -8.73 12.90
CA TRP A 215 6.25 -9.66 13.27
C TRP A 215 5.73 -11.10 13.29
N VAL A 216 4.57 -11.32 13.90
CA VAL A 216 3.90 -12.64 13.93
C VAL A 216 3.58 -13.13 12.51
N ALA A 217 3.07 -12.23 11.66
CA ALA A 217 2.75 -12.56 10.28
C ALA A 217 4.00 -12.95 9.47
N LEU A 218 5.10 -12.21 9.62
CA LEU A 218 6.37 -12.48 8.95
C LEU A 218 6.96 -13.84 9.38
N VAL A 219 7.03 -14.09 10.69
CA VAL A 219 7.52 -15.39 11.20
C VAL A 219 6.62 -16.54 10.76
N TYR A 220 5.30 -16.34 10.79
CA TYR A 220 4.34 -17.33 10.28
C TYR A 220 4.59 -17.67 8.80
N GLN A 221 4.79 -16.67 7.93
CA GLN A 221 5.07 -16.91 6.51
C GLN A 221 6.38 -17.67 6.31
N ASN A 222 7.43 -17.30 7.04
CA ASN A 222 8.71 -18.02 6.95
C ASN A 222 8.57 -19.49 7.41
N LEU A 223 7.84 -19.73 8.51
CA LEU A 223 7.61 -21.10 9.00
C LEU A 223 6.74 -21.95 8.08
N LYS A 224 5.92 -21.35 7.21
CA LYS A 224 5.15 -22.09 6.19
C LYS A 224 6.03 -22.78 5.17
N GLU A 225 7.24 -22.29 4.92
CA GLU A 225 8.15 -22.92 3.96
C GLU A 225 9.13 -23.90 4.64
N VAL A 226 9.22 -23.85 5.97
CA VAL A 226 10.13 -24.72 6.74
C VAL A 226 9.56 -26.14 6.88
N PRO A 227 10.34 -27.20 6.60
CA PRO A 227 9.95 -28.57 6.92
C PRO A 227 9.83 -28.79 8.42
N ARG A 228 8.83 -29.56 8.89
CA ARG A 228 8.56 -29.81 10.32
C ARG A 228 9.81 -30.11 11.15
N ARG A 229 10.71 -30.97 10.64
CA ARG A 229 11.97 -31.36 11.32
C ARG A 229 12.90 -30.19 11.66
N ASN A 230 12.81 -29.08 10.93
CA ASN A 230 13.70 -27.93 11.06
C ASN A 230 13.04 -26.74 11.78
N VAL A 231 11.75 -26.83 12.11
CA VAL A 231 10.95 -25.71 12.64
C VAL A 231 11.56 -25.14 13.90
N LEU A 232 11.90 -25.97 14.89
CA LEU A 232 12.46 -25.48 16.16
C LEU A 232 13.84 -24.81 15.97
N LYS A 233 14.65 -25.33 15.05
CA LYS A 233 15.94 -24.72 14.72
C LYS A 233 15.77 -23.35 14.07
N LYS A 234 14.86 -23.23 13.10
CA LYS A 234 14.60 -21.95 12.42
C LYS A 234 13.86 -20.96 13.33
N LEU A 235 12.98 -21.45 14.20
CA LEU A 235 12.25 -20.64 15.18
C LEU A 235 13.21 -19.85 16.09
N ASN A 236 14.24 -20.51 16.62
CA ASN A 236 15.24 -19.86 17.47
C ASN A 236 16.15 -18.88 16.71
N ALA A 237 16.12 -18.88 15.38
CA ALA A 237 16.86 -17.91 14.60
C ALA A 237 16.13 -16.57 14.49
N PHE A 238 14.81 -16.51 14.71
CA PHE A 238 14.07 -15.24 14.60
C PHE A 238 14.34 -14.36 15.84
N PRO A 239 14.86 -13.15 15.65
CA PRO A 239 15.13 -12.25 16.75
C PRO A 239 13.85 -11.58 17.25
N PRO A 240 13.85 -11.12 18.52
CA PRO A 240 12.76 -10.32 19.05
C PRO A 240 12.63 -8.99 18.32
N GLY A 241 11.38 -8.58 18.09
CA GLY A 241 11.07 -7.28 17.53
C GLY A 241 11.26 -7.16 16.02
N ARG A 242 10.59 -6.15 15.45
CA ARG A 242 10.47 -5.96 13.99
C ARG A 242 11.79 -5.63 13.30
N ASN A 243 12.55 -4.66 13.81
CA ASN A 243 13.75 -4.18 13.11
C ASN A 243 14.85 -5.24 13.10
N SER A 244 15.03 -5.97 14.20
CA SER A 244 15.94 -7.12 14.26
C SER A 244 15.56 -8.19 13.23
N LEU A 245 14.26 -8.45 13.06
CA LEU A 245 13.76 -9.42 12.07
C LEU A 245 14.07 -8.95 10.64
N TYR A 246 13.87 -7.67 10.33
CA TYR A 246 14.23 -7.12 9.02
C TYR A 246 15.73 -7.19 8.74
N ASN A 247 16.58 -6.84 9.72
CA ASN A 247 18.03 -6.99 9.59
C ASN A 247 18.41 -8.45 9.28
N GLN A 248 17.82 -9.41 9.97
CA GLN A 248 18.06 -10.82 9.69
C GLN A 248 17.58 -11.24 8.30
N MET A 249 16.44 -10.73 7.84
CA MET A 249 15.93 -11.00 6.50
C MET A 249 16.88 -10.42 5.43
N MET A 250 17.39 -9.20 5.61
CA MET A 250 18.37 -8.62 4.69
C MET A 250 19.69 -9.36 4.68
N GLN A 251 20.13 -9.88 5.84
CA GLN A 251 21.31 -10.72 5.88
C GLN A 251 21.10 -12.00 5.07
N GLN A 252 19.93 -12.65 5.18
CA GLN A 252 19.60 -13.84 4.38
C GLN A 252 19.56 -13.54 2.88
N VAL A 253 19.07 -12.36 2.48
CA VAL A 253 19.13 -11.90 1.09
C VAL A 253 20.58 -11.67 0.66
N SER A 254 21.41 -11.10 1.53
CA SER A 254 22.82 -10.80 1.21
C SER A 254 23.70 -12.04 1.15
N ASP A 255 23.31 -13.11 1.82
CA ASP A 255 24.02 -14.39 1.84
C ASP A 255 23.55 -15.36 0.73
N SER A 256 22.56 -14.98 -0.11
CA SER A 256 22.05 -15.82 -1.20
C SER A 256 22.88 -15.68 -2.48
N ASP A 257 22.80 -16.67 -3.37
CA ASP A 257 23.46 -16.61 -4.68
C ASP A 257 22.89 -15.49 -5.57
N ASP A 258 21.62 -15.11 -5.32
CA ASP A 258 20.91 -14.03 -6.03
C ASP A 258 21.01 -12.68 -5.30
N ALA A 259 21.97 -12.49 -4.40
CA ALA A 259 22.05 -11.30 -3.54
C ALA A 259 22.01 -9.98 -4.32
N ASP A 260 22.76 -9.88 -5.42
CA ASP A 260 22.88 -8.65 -6.20
C ASP A 260 21.57 -8.32 -6.93
N VAL A 261 20.98 -9.28 -7.64
CA VAL A 261 19.68 -9.09 -8.30
C VAL A 261 18.57 -8.82 -7.28
N CYS A 262 18.56 -9.51 -6.13
CA CYS A 262 17.58 -9.27 -5.09
C CYS A 262 17.67 -7.85 -4.50
N LYS A 263 18.89 -7.35 -4.25
CA LYS A 263 19.11 -5.99 -3.76
C LYS A 263 18.65 -4.94 -4.76
N GLU A 264 18.89 -5.16 -6.05
CA GLU A 264 18.41 -4.29 -7.13
C GLU A 264 16.88 -4.25 -7.20
N ILE A 265 16.22 -5.41 -7.16
CA ILE A 265 14.74 -5.52 -7.11
C ILE A 265 14.20 -4.81 -5.86
N LEU A 266 14.81 -5.01 -4.68
CA LEU A 266 14.39 -4.36 -3.44
C LEU A 266 14.57 -2.84 -3.50
N GLY A 267 15.67 -2.36 -4.09
CA GLY A 267 15.92 -0.95 -4.34
C GLY A 267 14.84 -0.31 -5.21
N LEU A 268 14.53 -0.94 -6.35
CA LEU A 268 13.45 -0.50 -7.24
C LEU A 268 12.10 -0.50 -6.53
N ALA A 269 11.73 -1.60 -5.87
CA ALA A 269 10.47 -1.69 -5.14
C ALA A 269 10.36 -0.62 -4.03
N ALA A 270 11.49 -0.28 -3.38
CA ALA A 270 11.54 0.75 -2.35
C ALA A 270 11.34 2.16 -2.92
N ILE A 271 11.91 2.48 -4.08
CA ILE A 271 11.82 3.83 -4.68
C ILE A 271 10.50 4.04 -5.42
N VAL A 272 10.04 3.04 -6.18
CA VAL A 272 8.94 3.22 -7.11
C VAL A 272 7.65 3.54 -6.34
N TYR A 273 6.97 4.58 -6.80
CA TYR A 273 5.72 5.05 -6.21
C TYR A 273 4.51 4.23 -6.68
N GLN A 274 4.67 3.47 -7.76
CA GLN A 274 3.65 2.61 -8.37
C GLN A 274 3.96 1.13 -8.14
N LEU A 275 2.94 0.28 -8.28
CA LEU A 275 3.11 -1.16 -8.32
C LEU A 275 3.91 -1.56 -9.56
N ILE A 276 4.88 -2.46 -9.41
CA ILE A 276 5.75 -2.91 -10.51
C ILE A 276 5.20 -4.23 -11.04
N THR A 277 4.89 -4.29 -12.33
CA THR A 277 4.54 -5.56 -13.00
C THR A 277 5.79 -6.40 -13.25
N LEU A 278 5.63 -7.72 -13.41
CA LEU A 278 6.75 -8.61 -13.73
C LEU A 278 7.49 -8.16 -15.00
N GLU A 279 6.75 -7.71 -16.02
CA GLU A 279 7.29 -7.22 -17.29
C GLU A 279 8.13 -5.95 -17.11
N GLU A 280 7.61 -4.96 -16.36
CA GLU A 280 8.37 -3.76 -16.02
C GLU A 280 9.61 -4.09 -15.20
N LEU A 281 9.52 -5.03 -14.27
CA LEU A 281 10.66 -5.43 -13.46
C LEU A 281 11.78 -6.02 -14.33
N VAL A 282 11.46 -6.91 -15.26
CA VAL A 282 12.42 -7.50 -16.21
C VAL A 282 13.04 -6.43 -17.11
N ALA A 283 12.25 -5.42 -17.51
CA ALA A 283 12.77 -4.32 -18.32
C ALA A 283 13.76 -3.42 -17.55
N LEU A 284 13.54 -3.25 -16.23
CA LEU A 284 14.32 -2.36 -15.38
C LEU A 284 15.56 -3.01 -14.75
N VAL A 285 15.54 -4.34 -14.53
CA VAL A 285 16.64 -5.09 -13.91
C VAL A 285 17.38 -5.88 -14.97
N GLU A 286 18.59 -5.44 -15.32
CA GLU A 286 19.36 -6.05 -16.42
C GLU A 286 19.59 -7.55 -16.21
N GLN A 287 19.85 -7.95 -14.96
CA GLN A 287 20.11 -9.35 -14.57
C GLN A 287 18.91 -10.28 -14.79
N LEU A 288 17.68 -9.74 -14.85
CA LEU A 288 16.48 -10.54 -15.13
C LEU A 288 16.25 -10.78 -16.63
N LYS A 289 16.94 -10.05 -17.51
CA LYS A 289 16.75 -10.19 -18.96
C LYS A 289 17.20 -11.55 -19.48
N ASP A 290 18.22 -12.15 -18.86
CA ASP A 290 18.72 -13.48 -19.22
C ASP A 290 17.71 -14.59 -18.95
N VAL A 291 16.73 -14.35 -18.07
CA VAL A 291 15.65 -15.28 -17.71
C VAL A 291 14.26 -14.74 -18.08
N ALA A 292 14.19 -13.72 -18.95
CA ALA A 292 12.93 -13.04 -19.31
C ALA A 292 11.86 -13.99 -19.86
N ASP A 293 12.29 -15.04 -20.58
CA ASP A 293 11.41 -16.04 -21.20
C ASP A 293 10.95 -17.13 -20.22
N ASP A 294 11.46 -17.16 -18.99
CA ASP A 294 11.05 -18.08 -17.92
C ASP A 294 10.46 -17.33 -16.72
N PRO A 295 9.13 -17.11 -16.72
CA PRO A 295 8.42 -16.54 -15.58
C PRO A 295 8.63 -17.32 -14.28
N GLY A 296 8.92 -18.62 -14.34
CA GLY A 296 9.18 -19.44 -13.16
C GLY A 296 10.47 -19.03 -12.44
N SER A 297 11.56 -18.82 -13.19
CA SER A 297 12.83 -18.34 -12.62
C SER A 297 12.70 -16.95 -12.00
N ILE A 298 11.96 -16.04 -12.65
CA ILE A 298 11.75 -14.68 -12.11
C ILE A 298 10.97 -14.76 -10.78
N GLN A 299 9.96 -15.63 -10.70
CA GLN A 299 9.21 -15.86 -9.46
C GLN A 299 10.09 -16.43 -8.34
N GLU A 300 11.01 -17.33 -8.68
CA GLU A 300 11.97 -17.88 -7.74
C GLU A 300 12.92 -16.81 -7.19
N ILE A 301 13.50 -15.97 -8.06
CA ILE A 301 14.37 -14.83 -7.68
C ILE A 301 13.62 -13.83 -6.79
N ILE A 302 12.38 -13.50 -7.13
CA ILE A 302 11.53 -12.63 -6.27
C ILE A 302 11.29 -13.30 -4.91
N GLY A 303 11.18 -14.63 -4.86
CA GLY A 303 11.12 -15.40 -3.62
C GLY A 303 12.39 -15.28 -2.78
N HIS A 304 13.56 -15.15 -3.42
CA HIS A 304 14.86 -14.95 -2.77
C HIS A 304 15.06 -13.54 -2.19
N CYS A 305 14.28 -12.55 -2.63
CA CYS A 305 14.17 -11.25 -1.94
C CYS A 305 13.56 -11.37 -0.52
N GLY A 306 13.22 -12.60 -0.09
CA GLY A 306 12.69 -12.90 1.22
C GLY A 306 11.27 -12.38 1.42
N SER A 307 10.83 -12.34 2.67
CA SER A 307 9.50 -11.83 3.03
C SER A 307 9.37 -10.30 2.93
N PHE A 308 10.23 -9.62 2.17
CA PHE A 308 10.09 -8.20 1.83
C PHE A 308 9.06 -7.98 0.72
N LEU A 309 9.00 -8.90 -0.24
CA LEU A 309 8.14 -8.81 -1.41
C LEU A 309 7.07 -9.91 -1.41
N THR A 310 5.96 -9.63 -2.08
CA THR A 310 4.96 -10.64 -2.44
C THR A 310 4.52 -10.42 -3.87
N LEU A 311 4.33 -11.52 -4.59
CA LEU A 311 3.83 -11.50 -5.97
C LEU A 311 2.35 -11.88 -5.98
N ARG A 312 1.50 -11.06 -6.61
CA ARG A 312 0.09 -11.38 -6.85
C ARG A 312 -0.31 -10.92 -8.25
N ASN A 313 -0.90 -11.81 -9.02
CA ASN A 313 -1.33 -11.52 -10.39
C ASN A 313 -0.21 -10.85 -11.23
N ASN A 314 1.03 -11.36 -11.11
CA ASN A 314 2.23 -10.81 -11.77
C ASN A 314 2.58 -9.36 -11.38
N ILE A 315 2.07 -8.88 -10.25
CA ILE A 315 2.44 -7.58 -9.69
C ILE A 315 3.23 -7.80 -8.41
N VAL A 316 4.36 -7.11 -8.31
CA VAL A 316 5.27 -7.14 -7.17
C VAL A 316 4.85 -6.07 -6.17
N TYR A 317 4.67 -6.49 -4.91
CA TYR A 317 4.28 -5.63 -3.80
C TYR A 317 5.32 -5.70 -2.69
N LEU A 318 5.67 -4.55 -2.12
CA LEU A 318 6.26 -4.53 -0.78
C LEU A 318 5.22 -5.03 0.22
N MET A 319 5.63 -5.96 1.08
CA MET A 319 4.75 -6.58 2.06
C MET A 319 4.14 -5.59 3.06
N HIS A 320 4.86 -4.51 3.39
CA HIS A 320 4.39 -3.48 4.31
C HIS A 320 5.18 -2.16 4.15
N GLN A 321 4.56 -1.03 4.48
CA GLN A 321 5.21 0.28 4.43
C GLN A 321 6.44 0.34 5.36
N SER A 322 6.39 -0.24 6.56
CA SER A 322 7.57 -0.31 7.44
C SER A 322 8.75 -1.10 6.84
N ALA A 323 8.48 -2.01 5.90
CA ALA A 323 9.55 -2.71 5.18
C ALA A 323 10.21 -1.76 4.18
N LYS A 324 9.41 -0.95 3.46
CA LYS A 324 9.90 0.16 2.63
C LYS A 324 10.75 1.13 3.44
N ASP A 325 10.25 1.57 4.58
CA ASP A 325 10.94 2.53 5.43
C ASP A 325 12.29 1.96 5.92
N PHE A 326 12.30 0.70 6.37
CA PHE A 326 13.52 0.00 6.76
C PHE A 326 14.54 -0.09 5.59
N LEU A 327 14.08 -0.48 4.40
CA LEU A 327 14.92 -0.57 3.19
C LEU A 327 15.54 0.79 2.84
N ILE A 328 14.75 1.86 2.91
CA ILE A 328 15.20 3.21 2.57
C ILE A 328 16.09 3.81 3.67
N THR A 329 15.91 3.45 4.95
CA THR A 329 16.61 4.13 6.06
C THR A 329 17.78 3.32 6.58
N GLU A 330 17.54 2.09 7.01
CA GLU A 330 18.52 1.24 7.67
C GLU A 330 19.35 0.43 6.66
N ALA A 331 18.70 -0.22 5.70
CA ALA A 331 19.35 -1.07 4.68
C ALA A 331 19.71 -0.31 3.37
N SER A 332 19.68 1.03 3.41
CA SER A 332 19.90 1.86 2.21
C SER A 332 21.23 1.59 1.55
N LYS A 333 22.28 1.30 2.32
CA LYS A 333 23.61 1.04 1.78
C LYS A 333 23.71 -0.31 1.11
N ASP A 334 22.87 -1.26 1.52
CA ASP A 334 22.84 -2.61 0.97
C ASP A 334 22.13 -2.62 -0.39
N ILE A 335 21.02 -1.88 -0.53
CA ILE A 335 20.21 -1.86 -1.75
C ILE A 335 20.58 -0.73 -2.73
N PHE A 336 21.28 0.31 -2.26
CA PHE A 336 21.82 1.40 -3.09
C PHE A 336 23.32 1.56 -2.88
N PRO A 337 24.15 0.61 -3.35
CA PRO A 337 25.60 0.66 -3.14
C PRO A 337 26.24 1.92 -3.75
N SER A 338 25.68 2.45 -4.85
CA SER A 338 26.14 3.68 -5.50
C SER A 338 25.47 4.97 -4.99
N GLY A 339 24.60 4.87 -3.98
CA GLY A 339 23.85 6.00 -3.43
C GLY A 339 22.43 6.14 -4.00
N LYS A 340 21.54 6.76 -3.21
CA LYS A 340 20.12 6.90 -3.58
C LYS A 340 19.92 7.81 -4.79
N GLU A 341 20.81 8.78 -5.00
CA GLU A 341 20.68 9.75 -6.09
C GLU A 341 20.90 9.14 -7.48
N GLU A 342 21.61 8.02 -7.61
CA GLU A 342 21.79 7.32 -8.90
C GLU A 342 20.65 6.36 -9.24
N ALA A 343 19.89 5.91 -8.23
CA ALA A 343 18.76 5.00 -8.40
C ALA A 343 17.41 5.71 -8.66
N HIS A 344 17.37 7.03 -8.46
CA HIS A 344 16.23 7.92 -8.73
C HIS A 344 16.32 8.53 -10.13
#